data_AF-A0A315E0C2-F1
#
_entry.id   AF-A0A315E0C2-F1
#
_cell.length_a   1.000
_cell.length_b   1.000
_cell.length_c   1.000
_cell.angle_alpha   90.00
_cell.angle_beta   90.00
_cell.angle_gamma   90.00
#
_symmetry.space_group_name_H-M   'P 1'
#
loop_
_entity.id
_entity.type
_entity.pdbx_description
1 polymer ?
#
loop_
_entity_poly.entity_id
_entity_poly.type
_entity_poly.pdbx_seq_one_letter_code
_entity_poly.pdbx_strand_id
1 'polypeptide(L)' 'MPTDTPTTLITAPHFHEAGRRFFRDFSPGDEFYENLIDAHNGLSDEQSEALNARLILLLANHIGDLRVLREALQAARQTD' A
#
# COMPACT_ATOMS: atom_id res chain seq x y z
N MET A 1 -20.75 -13.69 10.04
CA MET A 1 -20.90 -12.29 9.59
C MET A 1 -20.01 -12.13 8.38
N PRO A 2 -20.53 -11.95 7.16
CA PRO A 2 -19.69 -11.55 6.05
C PRO A 2 -19.30 -10.09 6.29
N THR A 3 -18.02 -9.83 6.44
CA THR A 3 -17.50 -8.47 6.40
C THR A 3 -17.67 -7.99 4.96
N ASP A 4 -18.42 -6.90 4.74
CA ASP A 4 -18.45 -6.18 3.48
C ASP A 4 -17.02 -5.72 3.17
N THR A 5 -16.29 -6.52 2.39
CA THR A 5 -15.00 -6.09 1.86
C THR A 5 -15.27 -4.87 0.99
N PRO A 6 -14.62 -3.72 1.25
CA PRO A 6 -14.83 -2.52 0.46
C PRO A 6 -14.56 -2.85 -1.01
N THR A 7 -15.61 -2.71 -1.83
CA THR A 7 -15.58 -2.89 -3.28
C THR A 7 -14.95 -1.68 -4.00
N THR A 8 -14.46 -0.72 -3.23
CA THR A 8 -13.99 0.61 -3.65
C THR A 8 -12.62 0.88 -3.06
N LEU A 9 -11.79 1.65 -3.76
CA LEU A 9 -10.49 2.10 -3.31
C LEU A 9 -10.58 2.90 -2.00
N ILE A 10 -9.76 2.54 -1.01
CA ILE A 10 -9.55 3.34 0.20
C ILE A 10 -8.31 4.20 -0.01
N THR A 11 -8.47 5.53 0.07
CA THR A 11 -7.37 6.51 -0.04
C THR A 11 -6.96 7.12 1.30
N ALA A 12 -7.76 6.92 2.35
CA ALA A 12 -7.41 7.32 3.71
C ALA A 12 -6.44 6.31 4.36
N PRO A 13 -5.64 6.71 5.36
CA PRO A 13 -4.79 5.79 6.10
C PRO A 13 -5.61 4.61 6.68
N HIS A 14 -5.21 3.40 6.33
CA HIS A 14 -5.92 2.17 6.71
C HIS A 14 -4.94 1.04 7.11
N PHE A 15 -3.82 1.41 7.73
CA PHE A 15 -2.84 0.45 8.24
C PHE A 15 -3.34 -0.15 9.55
N HIS A 16 -3.47 -1.48 9.60
CA HIS A 16 -3.88 -2.21 10.79
C HIS A 16 -3.26 -3.61 10.80
N GLU A 17 -3.03 -4.16 11.99
CA GLU A 17 -2.60 -5.54 12.18
C GLU A 17 -3.61 -6.25 13.08
N ALA A 18 -4.21 -7.34 12.58
CA ALA A 18 -5.28 -8.03 13.29
C ALA A 18 -4.79 -8.54 14.66
N GLY A 19 -5.46 -8.12 15.74
CA GLY A 19 -5.09 -8.50 17.11
C GLY A 19 -4.05 -7.60 17.78
N ARG A 20 -3.45 -6.64 17.06
CA ARG A 20 -2.54 -5.65 17.65
C ARG A 20 -3.29 -4.35 17.91
N ARG A 21 -3.31 -3.91 19.18
CA ARG A 21 -3.80 -2.57 19.55
C ARG A 21 -2.62 -1.61 19.56
N PHE A 22 -2.62 -0.68 18.62
CA PHE A 22 -1.68 0.41 18.60
C PHE A 22 -2.19 1.51 19.55
N PHE A 23 -1.34 1.93 20.49
CA PHE A 23 -1.69 3.00 21.45
C PHE A 23 -1.66 4.40 20.80
N ARG A 24 -1.12 4.51 19.57
CA ARG A 24 -1.12 5.70 18.74
C ARG A 24 -1.44 5.29 17.30
N ASP A 25 -2.35 6.00 16.64
CA ASP A 25 -2.82 5.70 15.29
C ASP A 25 -1.72 5.79 14.21
N PHE A 26 -0.62 6.49 14.49
CA PHE A 26 0.49 6.69 13.55
C PHE A 26 1.48 5.52 13.46
N SER A 27 1.58 4.69 14.51
CA SER A 27 2.64 3.68 14.62
C SER A 27 2.66 2.61 13.51
N PRO A 28 1.53 2.09 12.99
CA PRO A 28 1.56 1.07 11.94
C PRO A 28 2.02 1.61 10.58
N GLY A 29 1.62 2.86 10.27
CA GLY A 29 2.04 3.52 9.04
C GLY A 29 3.54 3.80 9.08
N ASP A 30 4.02 4.32 10.21
CA ASP A 30 5.44 4.62 10.43
C ASP A 30 6.32 3.37 10.28
N GLU A 31 5.93 2.23 10.86
CA GLU A 31 6.65 0.95 10.74
C GLU A 31 6.72 0.46 9.28
N PHE A 32 5.64 0.60 8.51
CA PHE A 32 5.67 0.24 7.09
C PHE A 32 6.56 1.19 6.29
N TYR A 33 6.50 2.50 6.54
CA TYR A 33 7.35 3.48 5.87
C TYR A 33 8.83 3.26 6.15
N GLU A 34 9.21 2.94 7.40
CA GLU A 34 10.59 2.60 7.76
C GLU A 34 11.07 1.37 6.99
N ASN A 35 10.29 0.29 6.98
CA ASN A 35 10.61 -0.92 6.21
C ASN A 35 10.75 -0.65 4.70
N LEU A 36 9.93 0.25 4.15
CA LEU A 36 10.01 0.63 2.74
C LEU A 36 11.32 1.38 2.47
N ILE A 37 11.67 2.36 3.30
CA ILE A 37 12.93 3.11 3.18
C ILE A 37 14.12 2.14 3.28
N ASP A 38 14.10 1.22 4.23
CA ASP A 38 15.14 0.22 4.40
C ASP A 38 15.27 -0.71 3.19
N ALA A 39 14.16 -1.05 2.53
CA ALA A 39 14.20 -1.84 1.30
C ALA A 39 14.89 -1.12 0.13
N HIS A 40 14.92 0.22 0.15
CA HIS A 40 15.62 1.05 -0.85
C HIS A 40 17.08 1.36 -0.48
N ASN A 41 17.49 1.15 0.78
CA ASN A 41 18.84 1.51 1.24
C ASN A 41 19.92 0.75 0.45
N GLY A 42 20.80 1.50 -0.22
CA GLY A 42 21.91 0.95 -1.01
C GLY A 42 21.57 0.57 -2.45
N LEU A 43 20.33 0.82 -2.91
CA LEU A 43 19.95 0.65 -4.31
C LEU A 43 20.26 1.90 -5.14
N SER A 44 20.58 1.71 -6.41
CA SER A 44 20.56 2.82 -7.39
C SER A 44 19.11 3.26 -7.67
N ASP A 45 18.97 4.38 -8.37
CA ASP A 45 17.66 4.89 -8.79
C ASP A 45 16.92 3.86 -9.66
N GLU A 46 17.61 3.25 -10.63
CA GLU A 46 17.01 2.22 -11.52
C GLU A 46 16.61 0.96 -10.75
N GLN A 47 17.40 0.57 -9.75
CA GLN A 47 17.10 -0.57 -8.89
C GLN A 47 15.90 -0.28 -7.98
N SER A 48 15.80 0.95 -7.47
CA SER A 48 14.67 1.44 -6.67
C SER A 48 13.39 1.47 -7.50
N GLU A 49 13.44 1.95 -8.73
CA GLU A 49 12.30 1.89 -9.66
C GLU A 49 11.87 0.45 -9.94
N ALA A 50 12.83 -0.46 -10.18
CA ALA A 50 12.54 -1.87 -10.39
C ALA A 50 11.96 -2.55 -9.13
N LEU A 51 12.36 -2.14 -7.93
CA LEU A 51 11.76 -2.58 -6.68
C LEU A 51 10.30 -2.10 -6.59
N ASN A 52 10.05 -0.82 -6.85
CA ASN A 52 8.71 -0.24 -6.82
C ASN A 52 7.77 -0.91 -7.82
N ALA A 53 8.21 -1.15 -9.05
CA ALA A 53 7.41 -1.84 -10.05
C ALA A 53 7.01 -3.26 -9.61
N ARG A 54 7.96 -4.02 -9.02
CA ARG A 54 7.69 -5.35 -8.47
C ARG A 54 6.72 -5.30 -7.29
N LEU A 55 6.91 -4.36 -6.37
CA LEU A 55 6.04 -4.18 -5.21
C LEU A 55 4.61 -3.86 -5.65
N ILE A 56 4.42 -2.93 -6.60
CA ILE A 56 3.11 -2.58 -7.16
C ILE A 56 2.42 -3.82 -7.74
N LEU A 57 3.13 -4.65 -8.51
CA LEU A 57 2.55 -5.87 -9.09
C LEU A 57 2.15 -6.90 -8.02
N LEU A 58 2.97 -7.07 -6.98
CA LEU A 58 2.66 -7.97 -5.87
C LEU A 58 1.41 -7.50 -5.11
N LEU A 59 1.31 -6.20 -4.82
CA LEU A 59 0.13 -5.62 -4.17
C LEU A 59 -1.10 -5.72 -5.07
N ALA A 60 -0.96 -5.50 -6.38
CA ALA A 60 -2.07 -5.64 -7.32
C ALA A 60 -2.60 -7.08 -7.36
N ASN A 61 -1.70 -8.07 -7.36
CA ASN A 61 -2.07 -9.49 -7.29
C ASN A 61 -2.74 -9.83 -5.95
N HIS A 62 -2.27 -9.24 -4.85
CA HIS A 62 -2.87 -9.45 -3.53
C HIS A 62 -4.28 -8.85 -3.42
N ILE A 63 -4.50 -7.66 -3.99
CA ILE A 63 -5.82 -7.00 -4.03
C ILE A 63 -6.81 -7.81 -4.89
N GLY A 64 -6.39 -8.26 -6.08
CA GLY A 64 -7.16 -9.15 -6.96
C GLY A 64 -8.43 -8.55 -7.61
N ASP A 65 -9.01 -7.47 -7.06
CA ASP A 65 -10.18 -6.79 -7.63
C ASP A 65 -9.77 -5.73 -8.67
N LEU A 66 -10.03 -6.02 -9.95
CA LEU A 66 -9.75 -5.11 -11.06
C LEU A 66 -10.47 -3.76 -10.96
N ARG A 67 -11.60 -3.66 -10.25
CA ARG A 67 -12.31 -2.38 -10.04
C ARG A 67 -11.50 -1.46 -9.15
N VAL A 68 -11.03 -1.98 -8.01
CA VAL A 68 -10.16 -1.28 -7.07
C VAL A 68 -8.86 -0.85 -7.76
N LEU A 69 -8.26 -1.72 -8.57
CA LEU A 69 -7.03 -1.38 -9.32
C LEU A 69 -7.25 -0.28 -10.36
N ARG A 70 -8.40 -0.26 -11.04
CA ARG A 70 -8.73 0.81 -11.99
C ARG A 70 -8.95 2.14 -11.29
N GLU A 71 -9.65 2.14 -10.16
CA GLU A 71 -9.83 3.34 -9.33
C GLU A 71 -8.47 3.84 -8.82
N ALA A 72 -7.58 2.94 -8.38
CA ALA A 72 -6.23 3.29 -7.95
C ALA A 72 -5.42 3.99 -9.07
N LEU A 73 -5.46 3.45 -10.29
CA LEU A 73 -4.81 4.06 -11.45
C LEU A 73 -5.40 5.42 -11.80
N GLN A 74 -6.72 5.60 -11.68
CA GLN A 74 -7.36 6.89 -11.90
C GLN A 74 -6.94 7.90 -10.83
N ALA A 75 -6.97 7.52 -9.55
CA ALA A 75 -6.53 8.37 -8.44
C ALA A 75 -5.05 8.77 -8.58
N ALA A 76 -4.17 7.82 -8.91
CA ALA A 76 -2.74 8.11 -9.11
C ALA A 76 -2.44 9.06 -10.29
N ARG A 77 -3.35 9.15 -11.28
CA ARG A 77 -3.23 10.10 -12.40
C ARG A 77 -3.79 11.48 -12.08
N GLN A 78 -4.61 11.60 -11.05
CA GLN A 78 -5.08 12.88 -10.53
C GLN A 78 -4.00 13.44 -9.60
N THR A 79 -2.92 13.93 -10.21
CA THR A 79 -1.89 14.70 -9.51
C THR A 79 -2.47 16.09 -9.24
N ASP A 80 -2.88 16.36 -8.01
CA ASP A 80 -2.86 17.72 -7.46
C ASP A 80 -1.48 17.97 -6.82
#